data_AF-A0A0K1JN82-F1
#
_entry.id   AF-A0A0K1JN82-F1
#
_cell.length_a   1.000
_cell.length_b   1.000
_cell.length_c   1.000
_cell.angle_alpha   90.00
_cell.angle_beta   90.00
_cell.angle_gamma   90.00
#
_symmetry.space_group_name_H-M   'P 1'
#
loop_
_entity.id
_entity.type
_entity.pdbx_description
1 polymer ?
#
loop_
_entity_poly.entity_id
_entity_poly.type
_entity_poly.pdbx_seq_one_letter_code
_entity_poly.pdbx_strand_id
1 'polypeptide(L)'
;MSLAVVGVDERKRGVRRTVRGRTPTALSVVAGSVLAMTNASETMRELAAVIDARDWARLQDLLTPDFRGRYVHTGETFDGEGFVALNRDYPGVWRFVLEDAVGDGDRAAGRSTVFNDDEEHHVATFLTVRDGLVSELVEVWAETVDAPSADRRPEA
;
A
#
# COMPACT_ATOMS: atom_id res chain seq x y z
N MET A 1 4.47 -24.48 -60.16
CA MET A 1 3.56 -24.48 -61.32
C MET A 1 2.24 -23.89 -60.89
N SER A 2 1.65 -23.01 -61.72
CA SER A 2 0.41 -22.20 -61.54
C SER A 2 0.47 -21.11 -60.46
N LEU A 3 0.46 -19.80 -60.71
CA LEU A 3 0.01 -18.91 -61.81
C LEU A 3 -1.52 -18.83 -62.02
N ALA A 4 -2.11 -17.72 -61.54
CA ALA A 4 -3.17 -16.88 -62.15
C ALA A 4 -3.46 -15.72 -61.14
N VAL A 5 -3.13 -14.44 -61.34
CA VAL A 5 -3.49 -13.44 -62.38
C VAL A 5 -4.84 -12.74 -62.12
N VAL A 6 -4.69 -11.48 -61.66
CA VAL A 6 -5.39 -10.22 -62.05
C VAL A 6 -6.85 -9.98 -61.66
N GLY A 7 -7.03 -8.84 -60.99
CA GLY A 7 -8.21 -7.98 -61.07
C GLY A 7 -7.81 -6.53 -60.77
N VAL A 8 -7.59 -5.75 -61.83
CA VAL A 8 -7.48 -4.28 -61.81
C VAL A 8 -8.89 -3.71 -61.90
N ASP A 9 -9.25 -2.74 -61.06
CA ASP A 9 -10.17 -1.68 -61.51
C ASP A 9 -9.92 -0.34 -60.80
N GLU A 10 -10.22 0.69 -61.57
CA GLU A 10 -9.76 2.06 -61.56
C GLU A 10 -10.52 3.01 -60.62
N ARG A 11 -9.76 4.01 -60.15
CA ARG A 11 -10.13 5.43 -60.01
C ARG A 11 -11.33 5.81 -59.11
N LYS A 12 -11.00 6.49 -58.00
CA LYS A 12 -11.58 7.81 -57.69
C LYS A 12 -10.52 8.79 -57.19
N ARG A 13 -10.33 9.87 -57.97
CA ARG A 13 -9.61 11.09 -57.58
C ARG A 13 -10.43 11.81 -56.51
N GLY A 14 -9.82 12.08 -55.35
CA GLY A 14 -10.36 12.92 -54.30
C GLY A 14 -9.34 13.98 -53.90
N VAL A 15 -9.74 15.23 -54.02
CA VAL A 15 -8.94 16.47 -53.90
C VAL A 15 -8.25 16.58 -52.54
N ARG A 16 -6.93 16.84 -52.55
CA ARG A 16 -6.11 17.10 -51.38
C ARG A 16 -6.38 18.52 -50.86
N ARG A 17 -7.11 18.64 -49.74
CA ARG A 17 -7.21 19.90 -48.99
C ARG A 17 -6.06 20.00 -47.98
N THR A 18 -5.17 20.95 -48.22
CA THR A 18 -4.08 21.31 -47.31
C THR A 18 -4.66 22.13 -46.15
N VAL A 19 -4.79 21.52 -44.96
CA VAL A 19 -5.03 22.26 -43.72
C VAL A 19 -3.68 22.42 -43.03
N ARG A 20 -3.15 23.65 -43.04
CA ARG A 20 -1.99 24.07 -42.25
C ARG A 20 -2.46 24.23 -40.80
N GLY A 21 -2.37 23.16 -40.02
CA GLY A 21 -2.69 23.14 -38.59
C GLY A 21 -1.42 23.03 -37.76
N ARG A 22 -1.19 24.04 -36.91
CA ARG A 22 -0.19 24.17 -35.83
C ARG A 22 0.56 22.89 -35.43
N THR A 23 1.90 23.01 -35.45
CA THR A 23 2.82 22.15 -34.69
C THR A 23 2.38 22.11 -33.22
N PRO A 24 2.16 20.93 -32.61
CA PRO A 24 2.03 20.85 -31.17
C PRO A 24 3.42 21.12 -30.58
N THR A 25 3.53 22.20 -29.80
CA THR A 25 4.67 22.45 -28.95
C THR A 25 4.83 21.25 -28.03
N ALA A 26 5.89 20.46 -28.21
CA ALA A 26 6.23 19.40 -27.29
C ALA A 26 6.52 20.04 -25.93
N LEU A 27 5.63 19.83 -24.94
CA LEU A 27 5.98 20.06 -23.55
C LEU A 27 7.13 19.10 -23.23
N SER A 28 8.32 19.65 -23.03
CA SER A 28 9.39 18.93 -22.37
C SER A 28 8.97 18.71 -20.93
N VAL A 29 8.46 17.51 -20.61
CA VAL A 29 8.40 17.05 -19.23
C VAL A 29 9.86 16.89 -18.80
N VAL A 30 10.33 17.81 -17.97
CA VAL A 30 11.55 17.58 -17.21
C VAL A 30 11.23 16.41 -16.29
N ALA A 31 11.71 15.22 -16.64
CA ALA A 31 11.82 14.12 -15.71
C ALA A 31 12.83 14.56 -14.65
N GLY A 32 12.37 15.36 -13.69
CA GLY A 32 13.05 15.49 -12.42
C GLY A 32 13.01 14.10 -11.83
N SER A 33 14.15 13.43 -11.79
CA SER A 33 14.34 12.25 -10.96
C SER A 33 14.09 12.69 -9.52
N VAL A 34 12.83 12.61 -9.09
CA VAL A 34 12.51 12.43 -7.69
C VAL A 34 13.12 11.07 -7.39
N LEU A 35 14.27 11.05 -6.71
CA LEU A 35 14.59 9.90 -5.86
C LEU A 35 13.30 9.66 -5.08
N ALA A 36 12.60 8.58 -5.39
CA ALA A 36 11.37 8.23 -4.69
C ALA A 36 11.78 8.08 -3.22
N MET A 37 11.59 9.16 -2.45
CA MET A 37 11.57 9.07 -1.02
C MET A 37 10.37 8.16 -0.76
N THR A 38 10.61 6.95 -0.27
CA THR A 38 9.54 6.05 0.13
C THR A 38 8.62 6.86 1.04
N ASN A 39 7.41 7.16 0.57
CA ASN A 39 6.50 7.97 1.36
C ASN A 39 5.95 7.08 2.50
N ALA A 40 5.49 7.68 3.60
CA ALA A 40 5.12 6.90 4.78
C ALA A 40 4.06 5.81 4.51
N SER A 41 3.18 6.02 3.52
CA SER A 41 2.19 5.02 3.12
C SER A 41 2.79 3.82 2.37
N GLU A 42 3.88 4.02 1.64
CA GLU A 42 4.64 2.93 1.01
C GLU A 42 5.39 2.11 2.07
N THR A 43 6.01 2.77 3.06
CA THR A 43 6.63 2.09 4.21
C THR A 43 5.60 1.28 5.00
N MET A 44 4.38 1.80 5.21
CA MET A 44 3.28 1.04 5.84
C MET A 44 2.94 -0.23 5.06
N ARG A 45 2.85 -0.15 3.73
CA ARG A 45 2.56 -1.32 2.87
C ARG A 45 3.70 -2.34 2.92
N GLU A 46 4.95 -1.89 2.93
CA GLU A 46 6.11 -2.78 3.06
C GLU A 46 6.13 -3.46 4.42
N LEU A 47 5.93 -2.71 5.51
CA LEU A 47 5.84 -3.24 6.86
C LEU A 47 4.80 -4.36 6.95
N ALA A 48 3.58 -4.10 6.48
CA ALA A 48 2.49 -5.08 6.48
C ALA A 48 2.84 -6.34 5.67
N ALA A 49 3.40 -6.17 4.47
CA ALA A 49 3.78 -7.28 3.59
C ALA A 49 4.85 -8.17 4.23
N VAL A 50 5.84 -7.54 4.88
CA VAL A 50 6.95 -8.23 5.56
C VAL A 50 6.47 -9.00 6.79
N ILE A 51 5.58 -8.42 7.59
CA ILE A 51 4.95 -9.07 8.75
C ILE A 51 4.14 -10.30 8.28
N ASP A 52 3.28 -10.14 7.28
CA ASP A 52 2.44 -11.24 6.78
C ASP A 52 3.27 -12.38 6.15
N ALA A 53 4.33 -12.02 5.44
CA ALA A 53 5.30 -12.95 4.85
C ALA A 53 6.24 -13.59 5.89
N ARG A 54 6.22 -13.12 7.15
CA ARG A 54 7.07 -13.60 8.24
C ARG A 54 8.57 -13.41 7.98
N ASP A 55 8.93 -12.34 7.26
CA ASP A 55 10.32 -12.00 6.98
C ASP A 55 10.90 -11.14 8.13
N TRP A 56 11.30 -11.80 9.20
CA TRP A 56 11.74 -11.15 10.43
C TRP A 56 13.06 -10.39 10.29
N ALA A 57 13.93 -10.84 9.40
CA ALA A 57 15.16 -10.14 9.09
C ALA A 57 14.84 -8.81 8.39
N ARG A 58 13.95 -8.86 7.38
CA ARG A 58 13.50 -7.64 6.71
C ARG A 58 12.72 -6.73 7.65
N LEU A 59 11.91 -7.30 8.56
CA LEU A 59 11.18 -6.50 9.55
C LEU A 59 12.14 -5.70 10.40
N GLN A 60 13.21 -6.32 10.91
CA GLN A 60 14.25 -5.64 11.67
C GLN A 60 14.92 -4.51 10.87
N ASP A 61 15.20 -4.74 9.59
CA ASP A 61 15.81 -3.74 8.69
C ASP A 61 14.90 -2.54 8.38
N LEU A 62 13.58 -2.66 8.60
CA LEU A 62 12.62 -1.57 8.42
C LEU A 62 12.51 -0.63 9.63
N LEU A 63 13.15 -0.95 10.75
CA LEU A 63 13.04 -0.19 11.99
C LEU A 63 14.29 0.67 12.20
N THR A 64 14.11 1.89 12.72
CA THR A 64 15.27 2.66 13.17
C THR A 64 15.91 2.03 14.42
N PRO A 65 17.21 2.27 14.69
CA PRO A 65 17.87 1.72 15.89
C PRO A 65 17.22 2.12 17.23
N ASP A 66 16.53 3.26 17.25
CA ASP A 66 15.82 3.85 18.38
C ASP A 66 14.29 3.66 18.29
N PHE A 67 13.81 2.75 17.43
CA PHE A 67 12.38 2.51 17.21
C PHE A 67 11.58 2.33 18.50
N ARG A 68 10.35 2.84 18.52
CA ARG A 68 9.39 2.64 19.61
C ARG A 68 8.01 2.22 19.10
N GLY A 69 7.59 1.02 19.47
CA GLY A 69 6.24 0.51 19.28
C GLY A 69 5.39 0.69 20.54
N ARG A 70 4.08 0.93 20.40
CA ARG A 70 3.14 0.99 21.53
C ARG A 70 1.78 0.38 21.19
N TYR A 71 1.25 -0.44 22.08
CA TYR A 71 -0.15 -0.88 22.05
C TYR A 71 -0.98 -0.05 23.01
N VAL A 72 -2.03 0.60 22.52
CA VAL A 72 -2.73 1.62 23.32
C VAL A 72 -3.57 1.02 24.45
N HIS A 73 -4.12 -0.17 24.25
CA HIS A 73 -5.07 -0.77 25.20
C HIS A 73 -4.37 -1.35 26.43
N THR A 74 -3.20 -1.96 26.25
CA THR A 74 -2.41 -2.57 27.33
C THR A 74 -1.36 -1.61 27.89
N GLY A 75 -0.97 -0.58 27.12
CA GLY A 75 0.11 0.33 27.48
C GLY A 75 1.50 -0.26 27.28
N GLU A 76 1.60 -1.46 26.68
CA GLU A 76 2.88 -2.08 26.36
C GLU A 76 3.66 -1.24 25.35
N THR A 77 4.99 -1.28 25.50
CA THR A 77 5.94 -0.59 24.63
C THR A 77 7.05 -1.54 24.22
N PHE A 78 7.49 -1.43 22.97
CA PHE A 78 8.49 -2.32 22.38
C PHE A 78 9.62 -1.49 21.75
N ASP A 79 10.85 -1.96 21.90
CA ASP A 79 11.94 -1.59 20.99
C ASP A 79 11.89 -2.48 19.73
N GLY A 80 12.86 -2.30 18.83
CA GLY A 80 12.85 -3.02 17.55
C GLY A 80 12.92 -4.54 17.71
N GLU A 81 13.82 -5.02 18.57
CA GLU A 81 13.97 -6.45 18.84
C GLU A 81 12.72 -7.02 19.50
N GLY A 82 12.16 -6.31 20.49
CA GLY A 82 10.93 -6.71 21.17
C GLY A 82 9.74 -6.79 20.23
N PHE A 83 9.60 -5.85 19.29
CA PHE A 83 8.50 -5.86 18.32
C PHE A 83 8.63 -7.00 17.30
N VAL A 84 9.86 -7.30 16.83
CA VAL A 84 10.13 -8.45 15.96
C VAL A 84 9.84 -9.76 16.70
N ALA A 85 10.30 -9.89 17.94
CA ALA A 85 10.06 -11.08 18.76
C ALA A 85 8.57 -11.29 19.01
N LEU A 86 7.83 -10.22 19.34
CA LEU A 86 6.37 -10.27 19.52
C LEU A 86 5.66 -10.87 18.31
N ASN A 87 5.97 -10.39 17.09
CA ASN A 87 5.35 -10.89 15.87
C ASN A 87 5.78 -12.33 15.55
N ARG A 88 7.08 -12.63 15.66
CA ARG A 88 7.63 -13.95 15.32
C ARG A 88 7.12 -15.05 16.26
N ASP A 89 7.09 -14.75 17.55
CA ASP A 89 6.85 -15.73 18.59
C ASP A 89 5.35 -15.78 18.98
N TYR A 90 4.50 -14.96 18.35
CA TYR A 90 3.05 -15.03 18.53
C TYR A 90 2.52 -16.41 18.09
N PRO A 91 1.76 -17.11 18.96
CA PRO A 91 1.37 -18.48 18.71
C PRO A 91 0.42 -18.62 17.51
N GLY A 92 0.51 -19.79 16.85
CA GLY A 92 -0.41 -20.19 15.80
C GLY A 92 -0.07 -19.67 14.40
N VAL A 93 -0.96 -19.97 13.45
CA VAL A 93 -0.85 -19.52 12.05
C VAL A 93 -1.87 -18.41 11.83
N TRP A 94 -1.38 -17.20 11.65
CA TRP A 94 -2.19 -16.00 11.42
C TRP A 94 -1.82 -15.30 10.10
N ARG A 95 -2.68 -14.42 9.63
CA ARG A 95 -2.49 -13.56 8.46
C ARG A 95 -2.64 -12.12 8.87
N PHE A 96 -1.88 -11.24 8.22
CA PHE A 96 -1.97 -9.80 8.41
C PHE A 96 -2.26 -9.16 7.06
N VAL A 97 -3.46 -8.60 6.90
CA VAL A 97 -3.90 -8.01 5.64
C VAL A 97 -4.11 -6.52 5.84
N LEU A 98 -3.31 -5.71 5.16
CA LEU A 98 -3.52 -4.27 5.11
C LEU A 98 -4.63 -3.95 4.09
N GLU A 99 -5.74 -3.45 4.59
CA GLU A 99 -6.94 -3.15 3.80
C GLU A 99 -6.85 -1.76 3.14
N ASP A 100 -6.31 -0.80 3.88
CA ASP A 100 -6.13 0.57 3.39
C ASP A 100 -4.95 1.25 4.10
N ALA A 101 -4.32 2.19 3.41
CA ALA A 101 -3.26 3.01 3.98
C ALA A 101 -3.24 4.40 3.35
N VAL A 102 -3.19 5.41 4.21
CA VAL A 102 -3.06 6.82 3.85
C VAL A 102 -1.80 7.38 4.52
N GLY A 103 -1.16 8.35 3.86
CA GLY A 103 0.04 8.99 4.40
C GLY A 103 0.17 10.43 3.95
N ASP A 104 0.82 11.22 4.79
CA ASP A 104 1.20 12.61 4.53
C ASP A 104 2.56 12.88 5.19
N GLY A 105 3.52 13.38 4.40
CA GLY A 105 4.89 13.56 4.85
C GLY A 105 5.52 12.28 5.43
N ASP A 106 5.94 12.36 6.69
CA ASP A 106 6.57 11.29 7.46
C ASP A 106 5.57 10.43 8.25
N ARG A 107 4.26 10.70 8.16
CA ARG A 107 3.23 10.01 8.94
C ARG A 107 2.34 9.16 8.04
N ALA A 108 1.95 7.98 8.52
CA ALA A 108 0.94 7.15 7.87
C ALA A 108 -0.01 6.49 8.87
N ALA A 109 -1.22 6.20 8.39
CA ALA A 109 -2.21 5.40 9.08
C ALA A 109 -2.64 4.25 8.16
N GLY A 110 -2.70 3.05 8.73
CA GLY A 110 -3.08 1.82 8.06
C GLY A 110 -4.24 1.17 8.80
N ARG A 111 -5.20 0.62 8.06
CA ARG A 111 -6.25 -0.24 8.60
C ARG A 111 -5.99 -1.65 8.12
N SER A 112 -5.85 -2.57 9.05
CA SER A 112 -5.56 -3.97 8.78
C SER A 112 -6.56 -4.90 9.43
N THR A 113 -6.66 -6.11 8.89
CA THR A 113 -7.34 -7.24 9.49
C THR A 113 -6.28 -8.29 9.83
N VAL A 114 -6.28 -8.77 11.08
CA VAL A 114 -5.41 -9.84 11.55
C VAL A 114 -6.28 -11.00 11.98
N PHE A 115 -6.05 -12.16 11.38
CA PHE A 115 -6.93 -13.31 11.58
C PHE A 115 -6.20 -14.64 11.54
N ASN A 116 -6.79 -15.64 12.20
CA ASN A 116 -6.44 -17.05 12.08
C ASN A 116 -7.75 -17.84 11.82
N ASP A 117 -7.74 -19.17 12.01
CA ASP A 117 -8.93 -19.99 11.77
C ASP A 117 -10.06 -19.77 12.82
N ASP A 118 -9.75 -19.18 13.98
CA ASP A 118 -10.63 -19.05 15.13
C ASP A 118 -11.05 -17.59 15.45
N GLU A 119 -10.19 -16.62 15.14
CA GLU A 119 -10.29 -15.23 15.60
C GLU A 119 -9.98 -14.22 14.49
N GLU A 120 -10.70 -13.10 14.49
CA GLU A 120 -10.47 -11.95 13.61
C GLU A 120 -10.44 -10.65 14.44
N HIS A 121 -9.37 -9.88 14.24
CA HIS A 121 -9.16 -8.56 14.85
C HIS A 121 -8.93 -7.50 13.79
N HIS A 122 -9.38 -6.28 14.09
CA HIS A 122 -9.08 -5.11 13.28
C HIS A 122 -8.00 -4.28 13.97
N VAL A 123 -7.04 -3.79 13.19
CA VAL A 123 -5.91 -3.02 13.71
C VAL A 123 -5.82 -1.70 12.96
N ALA A 124 -5.76 -0.60 13.71
CA ALA A 124 -5.33 0.68 13.19
C ALA A 124 -3.87 0.91 13.61
N THR A 125 -2.97 0.94 12.65
CA THR A 125 -1.54 1.19 12.85
C THR A 125 -1.22 2.61 12.42
N PHE A 126 -0.62 3.40 13.31
CA PHE A 126 -0.12 4.75 13.01
C PHE A 126 1.39 4.72 13.12
N LEU A 127 2.09 5.16 12.08
CA LEU A 127 3.56 5.16 12.08
C LEU A 127 4.16 6.52 11.74
N THR A 128 5.39 6.72 12.19
CA THR A 128 6.29 7.79 11.78
C THR A 128 7.49 7.18 11.08
N VAL A 129 7.88 7.75 9.93
CA VAL A 129 9.04 7.35 9.14
C VAL A 129 10.15 8.38 9.25
N ARG A 130 11.38 7.92 9.44
CA ARG A 130 12.58 8.74 9.38
C ARG A 130 13.62 8.05 8.51
N ASP A 131 14.13 8.79 7.52
CA ASP A 131 15.12 8.27 6.56
C ASP A 131 14.69 6.96 5.87
N GLY A 132 13.37 6.82 5.62
CA GLY A 132 12.78 5.64 4.99
C GLY A 132 12.52 4.45 5.94
N LEU A 133 12.84 4.58 7.23
CA LEU A 133 12.64 3.55 8.25
C LEU A 133 11.56 3.95 9.25
N VAL A 134 10.87 2.99 9.83
CA VAL A 134 9.88 3.23 10.88
C VAL A 134 10.59 3.59 12.18
N SER A 135 10.33 4.80 12.70
CA SER A 135 10.88 5.24 13.99
C SER A 135 9.88 5.09 15.13
N GLU A 136 8.59 5.20 14.84
CA GLU A 136 7.53 5.06 15.83
C GLU A 136 6.35 4.32 15.23
N LEU A 137 5.70 3.50 16.05
CA LEU A 137 4.47 2.79 15.68
C LEU A 137 3.53 2.73 16.89
N VAL A 138 2.25 3.04 16.65
CA VAL A 138 1.18 2.94 17.64
C VAL A 138 0.07 2.10 17.05
N GLU A 139 -0.38 1.09 17.79
CA GLU A 139 -1.48 0.22 17.36
C GLU A 139 -2.68 0.28 18.29
N VAL A 140 -3.85 0.32 17.64
CA VAL A 140 -5.17 0.19 18.26
C VAL A 140 -5.78 -1.10 17.74
N TRP A 141 -5.92 -2.08 18.63
CA TRP A 141 -6.47 -3.39 18.33
C TRP A 141 -7.92 -3.47 18.79
N ALA A 142 -8.82 -3.82 17.88
CA ALA A 142 -10.24 -3.96 18.15
C ALA A 142 -10.72 -5.36 17.83
N GLU A 143 -11.61 -5.87 18.68
CA GLU A 143 -12.36 -7.09 18.40
C GLU A 143 -13.39 -6.83 17.29
N THR A 144 -13.68 -7.88 16.52
CA THR A 144 -14.84 -7.89 15.63
C THR A 144 -16.12 -7.88 16.48
N VAL A 145 -17.03 -6.96 16.20
CA VAL A 145 -18.31 -6.83 16.92
C VAL A 145 -19.49 -7.00 15.99
N ASP A 146 -20.55 -7.62 16.49
CA ASP A 146 -21.80 -7.75 15.75
C ASP A 146 -22.36 -6.37 15.38
N ALA A 147 -23.04 -6.33 14.22
CA ALA A 147 -23.78 -5.16 13.83
C ALA A 147 -24.77 -4.76 14.94
N PRO A 148 -24.81 -3.48 15.35
CA PRO A 148 -25.80 -3.03 16.30
C PRO A 148 -27.22 -3.34 15.78
N SER A 149 -28.09 -3.70 16.72
CA SER A 149 -29.50 -3.92 16.44
C SER A 149 -30.15 -2.70 15.76
N ALA A 150 -31.15 -2.94 14.91
CA ALA A 150 -31.72 -1.90 14.04
C ALA A 150 -32.27 -0.69 14.82
N ASP A 151 -32.78 -0.91 16.04
CA ASP A 151 -33.26 0.12 16.96
C ASP A 151 -32.15 1.07 17.48
N ARG A 152 -30.87 0.70 17.31
CA ARG A 152 -29.70 1.53 17.63
C ARG A 152 -29.15 2.30 16.43
N ARG A 153 -29.84 2.27 15.28
CA ARG A 153 -29.46 2.97 14.05
C ARG A 153 -30.60 3.88 13.59
N PRO A 154 -30.29 5.02 12.93
CA PRO A 154 -31.33 5.80 12.25
C PRO A 154 -31.96 4.95 11.14
N GLU A 155 -33.26 5.15 10.87
CA GLU A 155 -33.91 4.60 9.68
C GLU A 155 -33.23 5.17 8.43
N ALA A 156 -32.96 4.29 7.46
CA ALA A 156 -32.21 4.61 6.23
C ALA A 156 -33.04 5.46 5.25
#